data_AF-A0A1Y0MWL4-F1
#
_entry.id   AF-A0A1Y0MWL4-F1
#
_cell.length_a   1.000
_cell.length_b   1.000
_cell.length_c   1.000
_cell.angle_alpha   90.00
_cell.angle_beta   90.00
_cell.angle_gamma   90.00
#
_symmetry.space_group_name_H-M   'P 1'
#
loop_
_entity.id
_entity.type
_entity.pdbx_description
1 polymer ?
#
loop_
_entity_poly.entity_id
_entity_poly.type
_entity_poly.pdbx_seq_one_letter_code
_entity_poly.pdbx_strand_id
1 'polypeptide(L)'
;MERTYIVKNEKFEIEINEILPRRSIFHIDKSSFQRYTLANFDILLTWNKASKEGVSDTFQVIYKGVVLVSIIVTQLQNIVDYLNKFNAISKEELVTLYDEAILNEKSVLEFEIESLKEKKKDLEEKVKLLNQIGVKGKELSELVEKFKDDKV
;
A
#
# COMPACT_ATOMS: atom_id res chain seq x y z
N MET A 1 31.76 -16.43 -11.72
CA MET A 1 32.66 -15.36 -11.25
C MET A 1 32.32 -14.13 -12.04
N GLU A 2 31.65 -13.15 -11.42
CA GLU A 2 31.34 -11.88 -12.07
C GLU A 2 32.50 -10.91 -11.82
N ARG A 3 32.93 -10.20 -12.87
CA ARG A 3 34.00 -9.19 -12.81
C ARG A 3 33.39 -7.83 -13.14
N THR A 4 33.74 -6.82 -12.35
CA THR A 4 33.25 -5.46 -12.55
C THR A 4 34.41 -4.54 -12.90
N TYR A 5 34.19 -3.67 -13.90
CA TYR A 5 35.16 -2.68 -14.37
C TYR A 5 34.67 -1.29 -13.99
N ILE A 6 35.57 -0.43 -13.52
CA ILE A 6 35.26 0.96 -13.20
C ILE A 6 36.16 1.85 -14.05
N VAL A 7 35.57 2.80 -14.78
CA VAL A 7 36.30 3.83 -15.55
C VAL A 7 36.21 5.13 -14.76
N LYS A 8 37.36 5.72 -14.41
CA LYS A 8 37.44 7.04 -13.77
C LYS A 8 38.17 8.01 -14.68
N ASN A 9 37.38 8.84 -15.37
CA ASN A 9 37.84 9.94 -16.24
C ASN A 9 38.79 9.50 -17.38
N GLU A 10 39.14 10.43 -18.28
CA GLU A 10 39.67 10.21 -19.65
C GLU A 10 41.00 9.42 -19.78
N LYS A 11 41.51 8.83 -18.70
CA LYS A 11 42.61 7.86 -18.73
C LYS A 11 42.11 6.52 -18.18
N PHE A 12 41.95 5.57 -19.08
CA PHE A 12 41.51 4.20 -18.82
C PHE A 12 42.55 3.40 -18.02
N GLU A 13 42.62 3.61 -16.71
CA GLU A 13 43.35 2.72 -15.80
C GLU A 13 42.36 1.80 -15.08
N ILE A 14 42.55 0.49 -15.24
CA ILE A 14 41.70 -0.56 -14.65
C ILE A 14 42.41 -1.08 -13.40
N GLU A 15 41.88 -0.73 -12.22
CA GLU A 15 42.31 -1.31 -10.94
C GLU A 15 41.36 -2.44 -10.51
N ILE A 16 41.90 -3.61 -10.21
CA ILE A 16 41.17 -4.73 -9.61
C ILE A 16 41.36 -4.63 -8.09
N ASN A 17 40.39 -4.04 -7.39
CA ASN A 17 40.39 -3.93 -5.93
C ASN A 17 39.40 -4.93 -5.32
N GLU A 18 39.87 -5.75 -4.36
CA GLU A 18 39.08 -6.83 -3.72
C GLU A 18 38.26 -6.40 -2.49
N ILE A 19 38.23 -5.12 -2.09
CA ILE A 19 37.39 -4.68 -0.97
C ILE A 19 36.75 -3.33 -1.28
N LEU A 20 35.44 -3.33 -1.55
CA LEU A 20 34.65 -2.11 -1.77
C LEU A 20 34.18 -1.51 -0.43
N PRO A 21 34.26 -0.19 -0.23
CA PRO A 21 33.55 0.49 0.83
C PRO A 21 32.05 0.58 0.47
N ARG A 22 31.18 0.16 1.42
CA ARG A 22 29.72 0.41 1.53
C ARG A 22 29.03 0.99 0.28
N ARG A 23 28.70 0.12 -0.67
CA ARG A 23 27.65 0.36 -1.68
C ARG A 23 26.44 -0.47 -1.26
N SER A 24 25.24 0.09 -1.30
CA SER A 24 23.99 -0.60 -0.98
C SER A 24 23.96 -1.93 -1.74
N ILE A 25 24.09 -3.06 -1.04
CA ILE A 25 24.01 -4.37 -1.67
C ILE A 25 22.52 -4.64 -1.84
N PHE A 26 22.05 -4.56 -3.08
CA PHE A 26 20.70 -4.93 -3.45
C PHE A 26 20.67 -6.41 -3.75
N HIS A 27 19.87 -7.17 -3.01
CA HIS A 27 19.50 -8.51 -3.41
C HIS A 27 18.23 -8.44 -4.26
N ILE A 28 18.34 -8.86 -5.53
CA ILE A 28 17.19 -9.01 -6.42
C ILE A 28 16.43 -10.25 -5.96
N ASP A 29 15.16 -10.09 -5.62
CA ASP A 29 14.26 -11.22 -5.39
C ASP A 29 13.99 -11.92 -6.74
N LYS A 30 14.39 -13.19 -6.87
CA LYS A 30 14.21 -13.97 -8.10
C LYS A 30 12.74 -14.09 -8.53
N SER A 31 11.78 -13.84 -7.64
CA SER A 31 10.36 -13.92 -7.93
C SER A 31 9.78 -12.65 -8.58
N SER A 32 10.49 -11.52 -8.54
CA SER A 32 10.00 -10.25 -9.11
C SER A 32 11.15 -9.28 -9.40
N PHE A 33 11.29 -8.86 -10.67
CA PHE A 33 12.24 -7.81 -11.11
C PHE A 33 11.98 -6.42 -10.48
N GLN A 34 10.97 -6.31 -9.62
CA GLN A 34 10.50 -5.08 -9.01
C GLN A 34 10.77 -5.03 -7.51
N ARG A 35 11.41 -6.06 -6.92
CA ARG A 35 11.67 -6.16 -5.49
C ARG A 35 13.17 -6.28 -5.20
N TYR A 36 13.63 -5.41 -4.31
CA TYR A 36 15.04 -5.31 -3.94
C TYR A 36 15.17 -5.21 -2.42
N THR A 37 16.13 -5.90 -1.82
CA THR A 37 16.39 -5.80 -0.36
C THR A 37 17.71 -5.09 -0.10
N LEU A 38 17.71 -4.11 0.82
CA LEU A 38 18.92 -3.47 1.33
C LEU A 38 19.60 -4.39 2.35
N ALA A 39 20.88 -4.70 2.14
CA ALA A 39 21.61 -5.67 2.96
C ALA A 39 21.78 -5.31 4.45
N ASN A 40 21.65 -4.03 4.84
CA ASN A 40 21.93 -3.64 6.23
C ASN A 40 20.75 -3.86 7.19
N PHE A 41 19.50 -3.90 6.71
CA PHE A 41 18.33 -3.77 7.59
C PHE A 41 17.07 -4.56 7.17
N ASP A 42 17.17 -5.57 6.31
CA ASP A 42 16.00 -6.29 5.77
C ASP A 42 14.90 -5.33 5.23
N ILE A 43 15.34 -4.17 4.73
CA ILE A 43 14.45 -3.18 4.13
C ILE A 43 14.16 -3.65 2.71
N LEU A 44 12.90 -3.92 2.43
CA LEU A 44 12.41 -4.24 1.11
C LEU A 44 12.03 -2.96 0.38
N LEU A 45 12.42 -2.88 -0.88
CA LEU A 45 12.16 -1.78 -1.78
C LEU A 45 11.39 -2.33 -2.97
N THR A 46 10.29 -1.69 -3.31
CA THR A 46 9.44 -2.13 -4.41
C THR A 46 9.21 -1.01 -5.40
N TRP A 47 9.29 -1.35 -6.68
CA TRP A 47 8.88 -0.46 -7.78
C TRP A 47 7.67 -1.06 -8.46
N ASN A 48 6.48 -0.52 -8.19
CA ASN A 48 5.27 -0.94 -8.87
C ASN A 48 5.08 -0.08 -10.12
N LYS A 49 5.34 -0.69 -11.28
CA LYS A 49 5.09 -0.04 -12.57
C LYS A 49 3.59 0.02 -12.82
N ALA A 50 3.10 1.17 -13.27
CA ALA A 50 1.71 1.34 -13.66
C ALA A 50 1.31 0.36 -14.76
N SER A 51 0.23 -0.38 -14.53
CA SER A 51 -0.29 -1.38 -15.48
C SER A 51 -1.34 -0.83 -16.45
N LYS A 52 -1.79 0.42 -16.24
CA LYS A 52 -2.87 1.07 -16.99
C LYS A 52 -2.56 2.55 -17.21
N GLU A 53 -3.07 3.12 -18.31
CA GLU A 53 -3.04 4.56 -18.54
C GLU A 53 -3.71 5.32 -17.39
N GLY A 54 -3.09 6.42 -16.96
CA GLY A 54 -3.56 7.26 -15.86
C GLY A 54 -3.13 6.80 -14.46
N VAL A 55 -2.49 5.63 -14.33
CA VAL A 55 -1.86 5.20 -13.07
C VAL A 55 -0.39 5.63 -13.09
N SER A 56 0.11 6.20 -12.01
CA SER A 56 1.53 6.59 -11.90
C SER A 56 2.36 5.46 -11.29
N ASP A 57 3.61 5.37 -11.72
CA ASP A 57 4.60 4.49 -11.10
C ASP A 57 4.78 4.85 -9.63
N THR A 58 4.90 3.84 -8.77
CA THR A 58 5.10 4.05 -7.33
C THR A 58 6.32 3.31 -6.83
N PHE A 59 7.04 3.97 -5.92
CA PHE A 59 8.17 3.40 -5.20
C PHE A 59 7.82 3.32 -3.72
N GLN A 60 8.06 2.15 -3.12
CA GLN A 60 7.76 1.90 -1.72
C GLN A 60 8.99 1.38 -0.98
N VAL A 61 9.10 1.81 0.28
CA VAL A 61 10.07 1.33 1.25
C VAL A 61 9.31 0.59 2.34
N ILE A 62 9.65 -0.68 2.53
CA ILE A 62 8.92 -1.62 3.38
C ILE A 62 9.89 -2.20 4.40
N TYR A 63 9.49 -2.21 5.66
CA TYR A 63 10.26 -2.81 6.74
C TYR A 63 9.33 -3.64 7.63
N LYS A 64 9.71 -4.91 7.88
CA LYS A 64 8.88 -5.88 8.60
C LYS A 64 7.42 -5.96 8.10
N GLY A 65 7.23 -5.84 6.79
CA GLY A 65 5.92 -5.89 6.14
C GLY A 65 5.11 -4.60 6.21
N VAL A 66 5.59 -3.54 6.88
CA VAL A 66 4.92 -2.23 6.95
C VAL A 66 5.54 -1.28 5.93
N VAL A 67 4.69 -0.55 5.20
CA VAL A 67 5.12 0.49 4.27
C VAL A 67 5.53 1.72 5.06
N LEU A 68 6.83 2.02 5.09
CA LEU A 68 7.36 3.22 5.76
C LEU A 68 7.18 4.47 4.89
N VAL A 69 7.35 4.32 3.58
CA VAL A 69 7.25 5.40 2.60
C VAL A 69 6.64 4.85 1.31
N SER A 70 5.73 5.62 0.71
CA SER A 70 5.20 5.37 -0.63
C SER A 70 5.17 6.68 -1.40
N ILE A 71 5.90 6.75 -2.51
CA ILE A 71 5.97 7.93 -3.37
C ILE A 71 5.51 7.62 -4.79
N ILE A 72 4.94 8.63 -5.44
CA ILE A 72 4.74 8.61 -6.89
C ILE A 72 6.07 8.99 -7.56
N VAL A 73 6.53 8.13 -8.47
CA VAL A 73 7.80 8.32 -9.18
C VAL A 73 7.56 9.28 -10.33
N THR A 74 7.86 10.55 -10.10
CA THR A 74 7.88 11.59 -11.15
C THR A 74 9.27 11.78 -11.73
N GLN A 75 10.31 11.53 -10.94
CA GLN A 75 11.71 11.67 -11.32
C GLN A 75 12.55 10.55 -10.68
N LEU A 76 13.49 10.00 -11.46
CA LEU A 76 14.38 8.93 -10.98
C LEU A 76 15.25 9.38 -9.79
N GLN A 77 15.59 10.67 -9.74
CA GLN A 77 16.38 11.26 -8.65
C GLN A 77 15.72 11.04 -7.27
N ASN A 78 14.39 11.16 -7.19
CA ASN A 78 13.66 10.94 -5.95
C ASN A 78 13.95 9.54 -5.40
N ILE A 79 13.96 8.52 -6.27
CA ILE A 79 14.26 7.15 -5.87
C ILE A 79 15.69 7.08 -5.31
N VAL A 80 16.67 7.66 -6.02
CA VAL A 80 18.07 7.67 -5.57
C VAL A 80 18.23 8.34 -4.20
N ASP A 81 17.53 9.45 -3.95
CA ASP A 81 17.58 10.16 -2.68
C ASP A 81 17.03 9.30 -1.53
N TYR A 82 15.90 8.60 -1.74
CA TYR A 82 15.37 7.65 -0.76
C TYR A 82 16.29 6.46 -0.54
N LEU A 83 16.90 5.92 -1.60
CA LEU A 83 17.88 4.84 -1.49
C LEU A 83 19.09 5.25 -0.64
N ASN A 84 19.61 6.45 -0.87
CA ASN A 84 20.72 7.00 -0.09
C ASN A 84 20.31 7.22 1.37
N LYS A 85 19.12 7.77 1.61
CA LYS A 85 18.57 7.97 2.96
C LYS A 85 18.49 6.65 3.73
N PHE A 86 17.85 5.62 3.15
CA PHE A 86 17.65 4.33 3.82
C PHE A 86 18.90 3.44 3.86
N ASN A 87 19.90 3.71 3.01
CA ASN A 87 21.21 3.05 3.13
C ASN A 87 22.04 3.61 4.30
N ALA A 88 21.87 4.90 4.62
CA ALA A 88 22.58 5.58 5.70
C ALA A 88 21.80 5.67 7.02
N ILE A 89 20.54 5.19 7.05
CA ILE A 89 19.67 5.28 8.23
C ILE A 89 20.26 4.49 9.40
N SER A 90 20.16 5.05 10.61
CA SER A 90 20.48 4.30 11.83
C SER A 90 19.37 3.30 12.17
N LYS A 91 19.69 2.31 13.00
CA LYS A 91 18.69 1.33 13.44
C LYS A 91 17.60 2.00 14.29
N GLU A 92 17.99 2.97 15.10
CA GLU A 92 17.12 3.75 15.97
C GLU A 92 16.11 4.56 15.13
N GLU A 93 16.59 5.30 14.12
CA GLU A 93 15.70 6.06 13.22
C GLU A 93 14.76 5.14 12.43
N LEU A 94 15.23 3.97 11.99
CA LEU A 94 14.40 3.00 11.29
C LEU A 94 13.28 2.45 12.18
N VAL A 95 13.56 2.20 13.47
CA VAL A 95 12.55 1.76 14.44
C VAL A 95 11.53 2.88 14.71
N THR A 96 11.98 4.12 14.86
CA THR A 96 11.07 5.27 15.03
C THR A 96 10.11 5.41 13.85
N LEU A 97 10.62 5.36 12.61
CA LEU A 97 9.78 5.41 11.40
C LEU A 97 8.77 4.25 11.33
N TYR A 98 9.16 3.08 11.80
CA TYR A 98 8.29 1.91 11.85
C TYR A 98 7.15 2.09 12.87
N ASP A 99 7.47 2.58 14.06
CA ASP A 99 6.47 2.81 15.11
C ASP A 99 5.48 3.91 14.70
N GLU A 100 5.97 4.97 14.05
CA GLU A 100 5.13 6.03 13.46
C GLU A 100 4.21 5.49 12.37
N ALA A 101 4.71 4.64 11.47
CA ALA A 101 3.92 4.04 10.40
C ALA A 101 2.80 3.15 10.96
N ILE A 102 3.09 2.33 11.98
CA ILE A 102 2.09 1.50 12.66
C ILE A 102 1.03 2.35 13.35
N LEU A 103 1.44 3.42 14.03
CA LEU A 103 0.51 4.29 14.74
C LEU A 103 -0.47 4.96 13.77
N ASN A 104 0.05 5.44 12.63
CA ASN A 104 -0.77 6.03 11.58
C ASN A 104 -1.73 5.00 10.96
N GLU A 105 -1.25 3.78 10.66
CA GLU A 105 -2.09 2.72 10.12
C GLU A 105 -3.22 2.35 11.09
N LYS A 106 -2.93 2.23 12.39
CA LYS A 106 -3.96 2.01 13.43
C LYS A 106 -5.00 3.12 13.44
N SER A 107 -4.58 4.38 13.39
CA SER A 107 -5.49 5.52 13.39
C SER A 107 -6.40 5.53 12.16
N VAL A 108 -5.89 5.16 10.98
CA VAL A 108 -6.70 5.04 9.76
C VAL A 108 -7.72 3.91 9.87
N LEU A 109 -7.30 2.73 10.37
CA LEU A 109 -8.20 1.60 10.58
C LEU A 109 -9.30 1.92 11.60
N GLU A 110 -8.99 2.65 12.67
CA GLU A 110 -9.97 3.12 13.64
C GLU A 110 -11.03 4.02 12.99
N PHE A 111 -10.60 4.94 12.12
CA PHE A 111 -11.51 5.79 11.35
C PHE A 111 -12.39 4.98 10.39
N GLU A 112 -11.82 4.01 9.68
CA GLU A 112 -12.57 3.13 8.77
C GLU A 112 -13.61 2.29 9.53
N ILE A 113 -13.24 1.76 10.70
CA ILE A 113 -14.16 1.01 11.58
C ILE A 113 -15.34 1.89 11.96
N GLU A 114 -15.09 3.14 12.35
CA GLU A 114 -16.17 4.04 12.76
C GLU A 114 -17.09 4.38 11.58
N SER A 115 -16.52 4.66 10.41
CA SER A 115 -17.29 4.87 9.17
C SER A 115 -18.15 3.64 8.80
N LEU A 116 -17.61 2.43 8.97
CA LEU A 116 -18.34 1.18 8.70
C LEU A 116 -19.48 0.95 9.70
N LYS A 117 -19.31 1.31 10.98
CA LYS A 117 -20.40 1.25 11.97
C LYS A 117 -21.54 2.19 11.59
N GLU A 118 -21.23 3.42 11.18
CA GLU A 118 -22.25 4.38 10.73
C GLU A 118 -23.02 3.85 9.51
N LYS A 119 -22.29 3.34 8.50
CA LYS A 119 -22.92 2.73 7.31
C LYS A 119 -23.79 1.54 7.66
N LYS A 120 -23.34 0.69 8.60
CA LYS A 120 -24.12 -0.45 9.08
C LYS A 120 -25.44 0.02 9.71
N LYS A 121 -25.39 1.05 10.55
CA LYS A 121 -26.58 1.61 11.20
C LYS A 121 -27.58 2.18 10.18
N ASP A 122 -27.12 2.94 9.19
CA ASP A 122 -27.97 3.48 8.11
C ASP A 122 -28.62 2.35 7.30
N LEU A 123 -27.87 1.28 6.98
CA LEU A 123 -28.40 0.11 6.29
C LEU A 123 -29.43 -0.65 7.14
N GLU A 124 -29.20 -0.82 8.43
CA GLU A 124 -30.15 -1.45 9.35
C GLU A 124 -31.47 -0.66 9.44
N GLU A 125 -31.40 0.68 9.48
CA GLU A 125 -32.57 1.56 9.44
C GLU A 125 -33.34 1.43 8.12
N LYS A 126 -32.64 1.40 6.98
CA LYS A 126 -33.24 1.18 5.66
C LYS A 126 -33.93 -0.17 5.55
N VAL A 127 -33.30 -1.24 6.04
CA VAL A 127 -33.88 -2.59 6.05
C VAL A 127 -35.14 -2.61 6.91
N LYS A 128 -35.12 -1.97 8.09
CA LYS A 128 -36.29 -1.87 8.96
C LYS A 128 -37.46 -1.15 8.26
N LEU A 129 -37.19 -0.05 7.57
CA LEU A 129 -38.19 0.68 6.81
C LEU A 129 -38.78 -0.17 5.67
N LEU A 130 -37.95 -0.86 4.90
CA LEU A 130 -38.40 -1.74 3.82
C LEU A 130 -39.27 -2.89 4.35
N ASN A 131 -38.92 -3.48 5.49
CA ASN A 131 -39.73 -4.51 6.13
C ASN A 131 -41.10 -3.96 6.55
N GLN A 132 -41.16 -2.75 7.10
CA GLN A 132 -42.43 -2.10 7.43
C GLN A 132 -43.29 -1.83 6.20
N ILE A 133 -42.68 -1.37 5.10
CA ILE A 133 -43.37 -1.19 3.81
C ILE A 133 -43.92 -2.53 3.32
N GLY A 134 -43.13 -3.60 3.40
CA GLY A 134 -43.56 -4.95 3.00
C GLY A 134 -44.75 -5.45 3.81
N VAL A 135 -44.76 -5.23 5.13
CA VAL A 135 -45.90 -5.57 6.00
C VAL A 135 -47.15 -4.78 5.60
N LYS A 136 -47.03 -3.44 5.48
CA LYS A 136 -48.17 -2.60 5.07
C LYS A 136 -48.67 -2.93 3.66
N GLY A 137 -47.78 -3.32 2.75
CA GLY A 137 -48.14 -3.78 1.42
C GLY A 137 -49.03 -5.03 1.45
N LYS A 138 -48.70 -6.01 2.31
CA LYS A 138 -49.55 -7.19 2.51
C LYS A 138 -50.91 -6.84 3.09
N GLU A 139 -50.94 -6.01 4.13
CA GLU A 139 -52.20 -5.55 4.74
C GLU A 139 -53.12 -4.88 3.71
N LEU A 140 -52.55 -4.02 2.84
CA LEU A 140 -53.28 -3.38 1.75
C LEU A 140 -53.82 -4.38 0.74
N SER A 141 -53.01 -5.37 0.32
CA SER A 141 -53.47 -6.43 -0.59
C SER A 141 -54.63 -7.23 -0.02
N GLU A 142 -54.56 -7.63 1.26
CA GLU A 142 -55.64 -8.35 1.95
C GLU A 142 -56.93 -7.51 2.05
N LEU A 143 -56.80 -6.21 2.32
CA LEU A 143 -57.93 -5.28 2.31
C LEU A 143 -58.57 -5.16 0.93
N VAL A 144 -57.76 -5.04 -0.13
CA VAL A 144 -58.26 -4.96 -1.52
C VAL A 144 -58.97 -6.24 -1.94
N GLU A 145 -58.49 -7.42 -1.54
CA GLU A 145 -59.18 -8.69 -1.79
C GLU A 145 -60.54 -8.74 -1.08
N LYS A 146 -60.60 -8.40 0.21
CA LYS A 146 -61.89 -8.33 0.95
C LYS A 146 -62.89 -7.39 0.30
N PHE A 147 -62.45 -6.21 -0.15
CA PHE A 147 -63.33 -5.25 -0.83
C PHE A 147 -63.82 -5.70 -2.21
N LYS A 148 -63.14 -6.65 -2.87
CA LYS A 148 -63.62 -7.25 -4.11
C LYS A 148 -64.70 -8.30 -3.85
N ASP A 149 -64.56 -9.07 -2.77
CA ASP A 149 -65.53 -10.09 -2.38
C ASP A 149 -66.83 -9.48 -1.84
N ASP A 150 -66.78 -8.31 -1.19
CA ASP A 150 -67.97 -7.59 -0.68
C ASP A 150 -68.82 -6.89 -1.76
N LYS A 151 -68.42 -6.93 -3.04
CA LYS A 151 -69.15 -6.32 -4.18
C LYS A 151 -69.97 -7.30 -5.02
N VAL A 152 -70.19 -8.53 -4.55
CA VAL A 152 -71.05 -9.54 -5.21
C VAL A 152 -72.43 -9.60 -4.54
#